data_AF-R4PKQ6-F1
#
_entry.id   AF-R4PKQ6-F1
#
_cell.length_a   1.000
_cell.length_b   1.000
_cell.length_c   1.000
_cell.angle_alpha   90.00
_cell.angle_beta   90.00
_cell.angle_gamma   90.00
#
_symmetry.space_group_name_H-M   'P 1'
#
loop_
_entity.id
_entity.type
_entity.pdbx_description
1 polymer ?
#
loop_
_entity_poly.entity_id
_entity_poly.type
_entity_poly.pdbx_seq_one_letter_code
_entity_poly.pdbx_strand_id
1 'polypeptide(L)'
;MNPIINFILLSTMIAGTILTMTSHHWVSAWLGLELNTLAIIPIISKTHHPRATEASTKYFLIQAASSALVLLSGIINAHLHGSWDITQLSNDFTKITLTTALATKLGLAPVHFWLPEILQGVPTITALIIATWQKIAPMALL
;
A
#
# COMPACT_ATOMS: atom_id res chain seq x y z
N MET A 1 -23.60 -0.01 2.03
CA MET A 1 -22.95 -1.34 2.11
C MET A 1 -23.45 -2.08 3.32
N ASN A 2 -23.68 -3.38 3.17
CA ASN A 2 -24.07 -4.27 4.27
C ASN A 2 -23.01 -4.20 5.40
N PRO A 3 -23.40 -4.11 6.69
CA PRO A 3 -22.46 -4.10 7.82
C PRO A 3 -21.47 -5.28 7.78
N ILE A 4 -21.89 -6.45 7.30
CA ILE A 4 -21.03 -7.64 7.17
C ILE A 4 -19.88 -7.38 6.18
N ILE A 5 -20.16 -6.72 5.05
CA ILE A 5 -19.14 -6.41 4.05
C ILE A 5 -18.13 -5.40 4.62
N ASN A 6 -18.60 -4.37 5.33
CA ASN A 6 -17.69 -3.42 5.97
C ASN A 6 -16.80 -4.10 7.02
N PHE A 7 -17.35 -5.03 7.79
CA PHE A 7 -16.60 -5.79 8.78
C PHE A 7 -15.49 -6.63 8.12
N ILE A 8 -15.82 -7.34 7.02
CA ILE A 8 -14.85 -8.12 6.26
C ILE A 8 -13.75 -7.23 5.68
N LEU A 9 -14.09 -6.07 5.11
CA LEU A 9 -13.09 -5.16 4.52
C LEU A 9 -12.18 -4.53 5.58
N LEU A 10 -12.70 -4.21 6.76
CA LEU A 10 -11.88 -3.69 7.84
C LEU A 10 -10.97 -4.78 8.43
N SER A 11 -11.49 -6.00 8.59
CA SER A 11 -10.68 -7.11 9.11
C SER A 11 -9.59 -7.55 8.12
N THR A 12 -9.84 -7.53 6.82
CA THR A 12 -8.80 -7.81 5.80
C THR A 12 -7.73 -6.73 5.77
N MET A 13 -8.09 -5.46 5.96
CA MET A 13 -7.11 -4.37 6.08
C MET A 13 -6.24 -4.52 7.35
N ILE A 14 -6.82 -4.93 8.47
CA ILE A 14 -6.05 -5.21 9.68
C ILE A 14 -5.13 -6.41 9.45
N ALA A 15 -5.65 -7.49 8.86
CA ALA A 15 -4.87 -8.68 8.56
C ALA A 15 -3.70 -8.39 7.61
N GLY A 16 -3.90 -7.55 6.59
CA GLY A 16 -2.84 -7.11 5.68
C GLY A 16 -1.73 -6.38 6.43
N THR A 17 -2.07 -5.42 7.30
CA THR A 17 -1.06 -4.73 8.14
C THR A 17 -0.29 -5.67 9.08
N ILE A 18 -0.98 -6.60 9.74
CA ILE A 18 -0.33 -7.57 10.64
C ILE A 18 0.62 -8.47 9.83
N LEU A 19 0.18 -8.97 8.68
CA LEU A 19 0.99 -9.82 7.81
C LEU A 19 2.27 -9.11 7.35
N THR A 20 2.20 -7.82 7.01
CA THR A 20 3.40 -7.04 6.68
C THR A 20 4.37 -6.92 7.85
N MET A 21 3.85 -6.63 9.06
CA MET A 21 4.70 -6.38 10.23
C MET A 21 5.37 -7.65 10.77
N THR A 22 4.74 -8.82 10.62
CA THR A 22 5.29 -10.08 11.11
C THR A 22 6.10 -10.83 10.05
N SER A 23 6.10 -10.37 8.81
CA SER A 23 6.79 -11.04 7.71
C SER A 23 8.31 -10.88 7.79
N HIS A 24 9.02 -11.97 7.49
CA HIS A 24 10.47 -11.96 7.24
C HIS A 24 10.82 -12.16 5.75
N HIS A 25 9.83 -12.61 4.96
CA HIS A 25 9.99 -12.92 3.54
C HIS A 25 9.35 -11.83 2.68
N TRP A 26 10.05 -11.38 1.63
CA TRP A 26 9.61 -10.27 0.77
C TRP A 26 8.23 -10.48 0.14
N VAL A 27 7.95 -11.69 -0.35
CA VAL A 27 6.65 -11.99 -0.98
C VAL A 27 5.50 -11.90 0.01
N SER A 28 5.68 -12.30 1.29
CA SER A 28 4.61 -12.17 2.27
C SER A 28 4.42 -10.70 2.67
N ALA A 29 5.48 -9.91 2.82
CA ALA A 29 5.37 -8.46 2.99
C ALA A 29 4.58 -7.81 1.84
N TRP A 30 4.89 -8.17 0.60
CA TRP A 30 4.19 -7.66 -0.58
C TRP A 30 2.70 -8.06 -0.58
N LEU A 31 2.38 -9.32 -0.27
CA LEU A 31 0.99 -9.78 -0.17
C LEU A 31 0.19 -8.97 0.86
N GLY A 32 0.78 -8.64 2.00
CA GLY A 32 0.10 -7.83 3.02
C GLY A 32 -0.18 -6.40 2.54
N LEU A 33 0.76 -5.81 1.77
CA LEU A 33 0.55 -4.50 1.16
C LEU A 33 -0.55 -4.52 0.09
N GLU A 34 -0.71 -5.61 -0.67
CA GLU A 34 -1.79 -5.78 -1.65
C GLU A 34 -3.16 -6.05 -1.01
N LEU A 35 -3.19 -6.80 0.09
CA LEU A 35 -4.43 -6.98 0.84
C LEU A 35 -4.95 -5.63 1.37
N ASN A 36 -4.06 -4.75 1.81
CA ASN A 36 -4.42 -3.40 2.25
C ASN A 36 -5.00 -2.53 1.13
N THR A 37 -4.43 -2.60 -0.09
CA THR A 37 -4.90 -1.81 -1.25
C THR A 37 -6.25 -2.31 -1.73
N LEU A 38 -6.43 -3.63 -1.84
CA LEU A 38 -7.69 -4.22 -2.28
C LEU A 38 -8.82 -3.99 -1.27
N ALA A 39 -8.53 -4.02 0.03
CA ALA A 39 -9.52 -3.80 1.08
C ALA A 39 -10.05 -2.34 1.14
N ILE A 40 -9.19 -1.36 0.86
CA ILE A 40 -9.56 0.07 0.99
C ILE A 40 -10.32 0.61 -0.24
N ILE A 41 -10.15 0.03 -1.43
CA ILE A 41 -10.79 0.53 -2.67
C ILE A 41 -12.33 0.54 -2.56
N PRO A 42 -13.01 -0.54 -2.11
CA PRO A 42 -14.47 -0.51 -1.95
C PRO A 42 -14.93 0.46 -0.86
N ILE A 43 -14.09 0.73 0.14
CA ILE A 43 -14.36 1.70 1.21
C ILE A 43 -14.34 3.13 0.65
N ILE A 44 -13.41 3.43 -0.27
CA ILE A 44 -13.29 4.72 -0.96
C ILE A 44 -14.49 4.97 -1.89
N SER A 45 -14.89 3.97 -2.68
CA SER A 45 -15.95 4.12 -3.70
C SER A 45 -17.39 4.05 -3.15
N LYS A 46 -17.55 3.92 -1.82
CA LYS A 46 -18.84 3.72 -1.13
C LYS A 46 -19.91 4.78 -1.45
N THR A 47 -19.52 6.04 -1.65
CA THR A 47 -20.47 7.15 -1.85
C THR A 47 -21.00 7.23 -3.29
N HIS A 48 -20.50 6.39 -4.22
CA HIS A 48 -20.90 6.32 -5.64
C HIS A 48 -20.95 7.67 -6.39
N HIS A 49 -20.25 8.68 -5.89
CA HIS A 49 -20.12 9.99 -6.51
C HIS A 49 -18.94 9.98 -7.51
N PRO A 50 -18.99 10.71 -8.64
CA PRO A 50 -17.90 10.74 -9.64
C PRO A 50 -16.52 11.07 -9.03
N ARG A 51 -16.51 11.96 -8.02
CA ARG A 51 -15.28 12.30 -7.28
C ARG A 51 -14.71 11.15 -6.45
N ALA A 52 -15.58 10.32 -5.87
CA ALA A 52 -15.15 9.13 -5.15
C ALA A 52 -14.64 8.04 -6.10
N THR A 53 -15.24 7.93 -7.29
CA THR A 53 -14.73 7.02 -8.34
C THR A 53 -13.36 7.47 -8.84
N GLU A 54 -13.16 8.77 -9.09
CA GLU A 54 -11.85 9.32 -9.49
C GLU A 54 -10.78 9.11 -8.40
N ALA A 55 -11.13 9.35 -7.13
CA ALA A 55 -10.24 9.09 -6.01
C ALA A 55 -9.87 7.59 -5.92
N SER A 56 -10.83 6.69 -6.13
CA SER A 56 -10.58 5.25 -6.11
C SER A 56 -9.66 4.77 -7.24
N THR A 57 -9.83 5.31 -8.45
CA THR A 57 -8.99 4.93 -9.60
C THR A 57 -7.58 5.48 -9.47
N LYS A 58 -7.43 6.74 -9.04
CA LYS A 58 -6.11 7.34 -8.72
C LYS A 58 -5.38 6.54 -7.64
N TYR A 59 -6.10 6.16 -6.57
CA TYR A 59 -5.52 5.38 -5.48
C TYR A 59 -5.04 4.02 -5.99
N PHE A 60 -5.90 3.31 -6.71
CA PHE A 60 -5.56 2.00 -7.26
C PHE A 60 -4.33 2.05 -8.17
N LEU A 61 -4.30 2.96 -9.15
CA LEU A 61 -3.19 3.02 -10.13
C LEU A 61 -1.84 3.29 -9.47
N ILE A 62 -1.79 4.23 -8.54
CA ILE A 62 -0.54 4.63 -7.88
C ILE A 62 -0.08 3.55 -6.91
N GLN A 63 -1.01 2.94 -6.19
CA GLN A 63 -0.69 1.88 -5.24
C GLN A 63 -0.29 0.58 -5.94
N ALA A 64 -0.88 0.26 -7.09
CA ALA A 64 -0.50 -0.86 -7.93
C ALA A 64 0.87 -0.64 -8.59
N ALA A 65 1.17 0.58 -9.03
CA ALA A 65 2.51 0.91 -9.53
C ALA A 65 3.57 0.80 -8.42
N SER A 66 3.24 1.29 -7.22
CA SER A 66 4.10 1.16 -6.03
C SER A 66 4.34 -0.30 -5.65
N SER A 67 3.30 -1.14 -5.61
CA SER A 67 3.43 -2.54 -5.26
C SER A 67 4.21 -3.34 -6.31
N ALA A 68 4.07 -3.01 -7.60
CA ALA A 68 4.90 -3.56 -8.66
C ALA A 68 6.39 -3.22 -8.48
N LEU A 69 6.71 -1.98 -8.07
CA LEU A 69 8.08 -1.58 -7.76
C LEU A 69 8.64 -2.29 -6.51
N VAL A 70 7.82 -2.50 -5.47
CA VAL A 70 8.23 -3.32 -4.31
C VAL A 70 8.59 -4.74 -4.77
N LEU A 71 7.74 -5.37 -5.57
CA LEU A 71 7.98 -6.73 -6.07
C LEU A 71 9.21 -6.78 -6.98
N LEU A 72 9.42 -5.76 -7.82
CA LEU A 72 10.62 -5.64 -8.67
C LEU A 72 11.90 -5.57 -7.82
N SER A 73 11.91 -4.78 -6.75
CA SER A 73 13.08 -4.71 -5.84
C SER A 73 13.39 -6.07 -5.21
N GLY A 74 12.37 -6.83 -4.82
CA GLY A 74 12.49 -8.19 -4.30
C GLY A 74 13.05 -9.18 -5.34
N ILE A 75 12.56 -9.13 -6.58
CA ILE A 75 13.08 -9.96 -7.69
C ILE A 75 14.56 -9.66 -7.96
N ILE A 76 14.94 -8.38 -8.03
CA ILE A 76 16.33 -8.01 -8.27
C ILE A 76 17.22 -8.52 -7.12
N ASN A 77 16.76 -8.41 -5.87
CA ASN A 77 17.49 -8.92 -4.72
C ASN A 77 17.68 -10.44 -4.78
N ALA A 78 16.60 -11.17 -5.06
CA ALA A 78 16.62 -12.62 -5.20
C ALA A 78 17.49 -13.07 -6.39
N HIS A 79 17.50 -12.31 -7.49
CA HIS A 79 18.35 -12.62 -8.64
C HIS A 79 19.84 -12.47 -8.33
N LEU A 80 20.22 -11.45 -7.55
CA LEU A 80 21.62 -11.15 -7.23
C LEU A 80 22.18 -12.01 -6.09
N HIS A 81 21.36 -12.26 -5.06
CA HIS A 81 21.82 -12.89 -3.81
C HIS A 81 21.15 -14.23 -3.50
N GLY A 82 20.11 -14.62 -4.24
CA GLY A 82 19.39 -15.88 -4.05
C GLY A 82 18.50 -15.93 -2.80
N SER A 83 18.38 -14.83 -2.04
CA SER A 83 17.56 -14.76 -0.84
C SER A 83 16.35 -13.83 -1.01
N TRP A 84 15.26 -14.18 -0.32
CA TRP A 84 14.02 -13.42 -0.27
C TRP A 84 13.83 -12.72 1.08
N ASP A 85 14.88 -12.63 1.88
CA ASP A 85 14.82 -12.03 3.21
C ASP A 85 14.76 -10.50 3.14
N ILE A 86 13.92 -9.91 4.00
CA ILE A 86 13.71 -8.46 4.07
C ILE A 86 14.97 -7.72 4.54
N THR A 87 15.73 -8.34 5.45
CA THR A 87 16.88 -7.72 6.13
C THR A 87 18.15 -7.68 5.27
N GLN A 88 18.21 -8.45 4.19
CA GLN A 88 19.40 -8.58 3.35
C GLN A 88 19.23 -7.81 2.03
N LEU A 89 19.11 -6.48 2.12
CA LEU A 89 19.21 -5.60 0.96
C LEU A 89 20.65 -5.08 0.86
N SER A 90 21.50 -5.76 0.09
CA SER A 90 22.91 -5.38 -0.06
C SER A 90 23.13 -4.37 -1.18
N ASN A 91 22.44 -4.52 -2.32
CA ASN A 91 22.65 -3.68 -3.50
C ASN A 91 21.99 -2.28 -3.35
N ASP A 92 22.71 -1.23 -3.72
CA ASP A 92 22.19 0.14 -3.66
C ASP A 92 21.02 0.35 -4.63
N PHE A 93 21.02 -0.33 -5.78
CA PHE A 93 19.90 -0.25 -6.72
C PHE A 93 18.61 -0.85 -6.14
N THR A 94 18.68 -1.96 -5.39
CA THR A 94 17.49 -2.56 -4.75
C THR A 94 16.97 -1.68 -3.62
N LYS A 95 17.86 -1.06 -2.84
CA LYS A 95 17.47 -0.08 -1.81
C LYS A 95 16.79 1.15 -2.40
N ILE A 96 17.32 1.72 -3.48
CA ILE A 96 16.73 2.90 -4.13
C ILE A 96 15.36 2.56 -4.72
N THR A 97 15.24 1.43 -5.40
CA THR A 97 13.94 0.98 -5.96
C THR A 97 12.91 0.68 -4.88
N LEU A 98 13.29 0.04 -3.77
CA LEU A 98 12.39 -0.20 -2.64
C LEU A 98 11.98 1.10 -1.95
N THR A 99 12.93 1.98 -1.63
CA THR A 99 12.64 3.25 -0.93
C THR A 99 11.76 4.16 -1.78
N THR A 100 12.00 4.25 -3.08
CA THR A 100 11.10 4.98 -3.99
C THR A 100 9.70 4.34 -4.04
N ALA A 101 9.61 3.01 -4.07
CA ALA A 101 8.33 2.30 -4.00
C ALA A 101 7.57 2.62 -2.69
N LEU A 102 8.22 2.52 -1.54
CA LEU A 102 7.61 2.84 -0.23
C LEU A 102 7.26 4.32 -0.11
N ALA A 103 8.11 5.22 -0.61
CA ALA A 103 7.85 6.66 -0.65
C ALA A 103 6.60 7.00 -1.47
N THR A 104 6.39 6.34 -2.62
CA THR A 104 5.17 6.50 -3.41
C THR A 104 3.92 6.01 -2.64
N LYS A 105 4.04 4.89 -1.92
CA LYS A 105 2.98 4.31 -1.07
C LYS A 105 2.60 5.22 0.11
N LEU A 106 3.59 5.87 0.71
CA LEU A 106 3.43 6.84 1.78
C LEU A 106 3.02 8.23 1.27
N GLY A 107 3.15 8.53 -0.01
CA GLY A 107 2.87 9.86 -0.57
C GLY A 107 3.88 10.91 -0.11
N LEU A 108 5.15 10.53 0.03
CA LEU A 108 6.24 11.45 0.35
C LEU A 108 6.61 12.28 -0.89
N ALA A 109 7.20 13.46 -0.67
CA ALA A 109 7.76 14.26 -1.76
C ALA A 109 8.89 13.48 -2.47
N PRO A 110 8.97 13.51 -3.81
CA PRO A 110 8.19 14.31 -4.77
C PRO A 110 6.84 13.70 -5.18
N VAL A 111 6.55 12.43 -4.86
CA VAL A 111 5.36 11.68 -5.33
C VAL A 111 4.13 11.87 -4.41
N HIS A 112 3.94 13.08 -3.89
CA HIS A 112 2.90 13.42 -2.91
C HIS A 112 1.57 13.86 -3.54
N PHE A 113 1.56 14.18 -4.84
CA PHE A 113 0.42 14.81 -5.53
C PHE A 113 -0.89 14.03 -5.45
N TRP A 114 -0.83 12.72 -5.30
CA TRP A 114 -2.01 11.88 -5.22
C TRP A 114 -2.78 12.02 -3.90
N LEU A 115 -2.07 12.33 -2.82
CA LEU A 115 -2.63 12.29 -1.47
C LEU A 115 -3.66 13.41 -1.25
N PRO A 116 -3.41 14.69 -1.59
CA PRO A 116 -4.41 15.74 -1.47
C PRO A 116 -5.67 15.49 -2.29
N GLU A 117 -5.52 15.02 -3.54
CA GLU A 117 -6.65 14.79 -4.45
C GLU A 117 -7.58 13.68 -3.93
N ILE A 118 -6.99 12.60 -3.40
CA ILE A 118 -7.76 11.47 -2.88
C ILE A 118 -8.47 11.85 -1.57
N LEU A 119 -7.79 12.55 -0.67
CA LEU A 119 -8.40 12.99 0.59
C LEU A 119 -9.60 13.93 0.36
N GLN A 120 -9.57 14.73 -0.71
CA GLN A 120 -10.69 15.62 -1.05
C GLN A 120 -11.91 14.89 -1.63
N GLY A 121 -11.70 13.75 -2.30
CA GLY A 121 -12.77 12.98 -2.93
C GLY A 121 -13.52 12.01 -2.01
N VAL A 122 -13.13 11.95 -0.73
CA VAL A 122 -13.44 10.84 0.18
C VAL A 122 -13.98 11.39 1.51
N PRO A 123 -14.95 10.73 2.18
CA PRO A 123 -15.47 11.22 3.46
C PRO A 123 -14.39 11.28 4.55
N THR A 124 -14.61 12.09 5.58
CA THR A 124 -13.62 12.38 6.63
C THR A 124 -13.11 11.14 7.36
N ILE A 125 -13.97 10.17 7.67
CA ILE A 125 -13.60 8.91 8.33
C ILE A 125 -12.63 8.10 7.47
N THR A 126 -12.91 7.99 6.18
CA THR A 126 -12.06 7.26 5.23
C THR A 126 -10.76 8.00 4.92
N ALA A 127 -10.80 9.34 4.90
CA ALA A 127 -9.59 10.17 4.85
C ALA A 127 -8.69 9.94 6.06
N LEU A 128 -9.26 9.81 7.26
CA LEU A 128 -8.52 9.47 8.48
C LEU A 128 -7.84 8.10 8.37
N ILE A 129 -8.53 7.07 7.84
CA ILE A 129 -7.96 5.73 7.65
C ILE A 129 -6.79 5.76 6.66
N ILE A 130 -6.91 6.52 5.56
CA ILE A 130 -5.83 6.67 4.57
C ILE A 130 -4.62 7.42 5.16
N ALA A 131 -4.86 8.43 5.99
CA ALA A 131 -3.80 9.23 6.60
C ALA A 131 -3.07 8.51 7.75
N THR A 132 -3.74 7.61 8.46
CA THR A 132 -3.18 6.92 9.63
C THR A 132 -2.87 5.45 9.35
N TRP A 133 -3.90 4.62 9.19
CA TRP A 133 -3.77 3.16 9.12
C TRP A 133 -2.94 2.69 7.92
N GLN A 134 -3.18 3.28 6.74
CA GLN A 134 -2.47 2.91 5.51
C GLN A 134 -0.97 3.30 5.54
N LYS A 135 -0.52 4.07 6.53
CA LYS A 135 0.90 4.43 6.71
C LYS A 135 1.67 3.43 7.55
N ILE A 136 0.99 2.64 8.40
CA ILE A 136 1.62 1.75 9.37
C ILE A 136 2.43 0.65 8.68
N ALA A 137 1.83 -0.06 7.71
CA ALA A 137 2.49 -1.16 7.02
C ALA A 137 3.73 -0.73 6.20
N PRO A 138 3.66 0.32 5.34
CA PRO A 138 4.85 0.79 4.64
C PRO A 138 5.95 1.32 5.57
N MET A 139 5.58 1.92 6.71
CA MET A 139 6.56 2.39 7.70
C MET A 139 7.30 1.24 8.40
N ALA A 140 6.67 0.06 8.52
CA ALA A 140 7.32 -1.12 9.10
C ALA A 140 8.39 -1.75 8.19
N LEU A 141 8.35 -1.45 6.88
CA LEU A 141 9.31 -1.96 5.89
C LEU A 141 10.46 -1.00 5.59
N LEU A 142 10.38 0.24 6.10
CA LEU A 142 11.47 1.22 6.08
C LEU A 142 12.43 0.95 7.24
#